data_AF-A0A1I2Y7M0-F1
#
_entry.id   AF-A0A1I2Y7M0-F1
#
_cell.length_a   1.000
_cell.length_b   1.000
_cell.length_c   1.000
_cell.angle_alpha   90.00
_cell.angle_beta   90.00
_cell.angle_gamma   90.00
#
_symmetry.space_group_name_H-M   'P 1'
#
loop_
_entity.id
_entity.type
_entity.pdbx_description
1 polymer ?
#
loop_
_entity_poly.entity_id
_entity_poly.type
_entity_poly.pdbx_seq_one_letter_code
_entity_poly.pdbx_strand_id
1 'polypeptide(L)'
;MTNEDWKEVEQQLQSIFSHVELKCDGYKVALVLKRLSQMKNGIIVYVNGIFEYKWLLDDCEERRRFCCPVKKSVYNQKHKAAMKKISKRLRGLQDPEAKYTYYLPYWSSFRSLKSHLIKNNSSIELIREKKDGE
;
A
#
# COMPACT_ATOMS: atom_id res chain seq x y z
N MET A 1 -4.27 -12.28 14.42
CA MET A 1 -2.81 -12.50 14.31
C MET A 1 -2.08 -12.13 15.60
N THR A 2 -1.15 -12.98 16.03
CA THR A 2 -0.21 -12.70 17.13
C THR A 2 1.01 -11.90 16.63
N ASN A 3 1.89 -11.47 17.53
CA ASN A 3 3.14 -10.80 17.15
C ASN A 3 4.09 -11.77 16.43
N GLU A 4 4.06 -13.04 16.81
CA GLU A 4 4.82 -14.13 16.22
C GLU A 4 4.37 -14.38 14.78
N ASP A 5 3.05 -14.43 14.53
CA ASP A 5 2.51 -14.56 13.17
C ASP A 5 3.03 -13.42 12.28
N TRP A 6 3.05 -12.18 12.78
CA TRP A 6 3.55 -11.04 12.00
C TRP A 6 5.04 -11.11 11.70
N LYS A 7 5.85 -11.67 12.61
CA LYS A 7 7.28 -11.90 12.37
C LYS A 7 7.48 -12.95 11.29
N GLU A 8 6.68 -14.01 11.31
CA GLU A 8 6.68 -15.06 10.27
C GLU A 8 6.39 -14.44 8.89
N VAL A 9 5.35 -13.61 8.80
CA VAL A 9 5.02 -12.89 7.54
C VAL A 9 6.17 -12.01 7.08
N GLU A 10 6.77 -11.23 7.99
CA GLU A 10 7.90 -10.35 7.64
C GLU A 10 9.09 -11.13 7.11
N GLN A 11 9.41 -12.27 7.73
CA GLN A 11 10.50 -13.15 7.33
C GLN A 11 10.24 -13.78 5.96
N GLN A 12 9.03 -14.28 5.71
CA GLN A 12 8.66 -14.83 4.41
C GLN A 12 8.71 -13.76 3.31
N LEU A 13 8.36 -12.51 3.60
CA LEU A 13 8.43 -11.40 2.65
C LEU A 13 9.86 -10.85 2.41
N GLN A 14 10.91 -11.50 2.92
CA GLN A 14 12.30 -11.19 2.56
C GLN A 14 12.74 -11.85 1.25
N SER A 15 12.05 -12.93 0.83
CA SER A 15 12.32 -13.63 -0.42
C SER A 15 11.30 -13.24 -1.50
N ILE A 16 11.78 -13.12 -2.74
CA ILE A 16 10.93 -12.89 -3.92
C ILE A 16 10.27 -14.16 -4.45
N PHE A 17 10.69 -15.33 -3.94
CA PHE A 17 10.20 -16.65 -4.37
C PHE A 17 9.11 -17.20 -3.44
N SER A 18 8.84 -16.51 -2.34
CA SER A 18 7.76 -16.83 -1.40
C SER A 18 6.61 -15.86 -1.57
N HIS A 19 5.45 -16.29 -1.08
CA HIS A 19 4.30 -15.45 -0.89
C HIS A 19 3.67 -15.80 0.45
N VAL A 20 2.91 -14.85 0.99
CA VAL A 20 2.15 -15.04 2.22
C VAL A 20 0.68 -14.92 1.89
N GLU A 21 -0.13 -15.86 2.36
CA GLU A 21 -1.58 -15.76 2.27
C GLU A 21 -2.19 -15.38 3.63
N LEU A 22 -3.08 -14.39 3.59
CA LEU A 22 -3.85 -13.92 4.73
C LEU A 22 -5.34 -14.05 4.41
N LYS A 23 -6.15 -14.24 5.45
CA LYS A 23 -7.59 -14.04 5.39
C LYS A 23 -7.93 -12.77 6.16
N CYS A 24 -8.41 -11.75 5.45
CA CYS A 24 -8.75 -10.45 6.02
C CYS A 24 -10.24 -10.18 5.82
N ASP A 25 -11.05 -10.15 6.88
CA ASP A 25 -12.51 -9.90 6.79
C ASP A 25 -13.24 -10.68 5.67
N GLY A 26 -12.84 -11.94 5.45
CA GLY A 26 -13.39 -12.81 4.40
C GLY A 26 -12.69 -12.73 3.04
N TYR A 27 -11.81 -11.76 2.81
CA TYR A 27 -10.98 -11.66 1.62
C TYR A 27 -9.76 -12.57 1.73
N LYS A 28 -9.46 -13.32 0.66
CA LYS A 28 -8.19 -14.04 0.51
C LYS A 28 -7.14 -13.08 -0.03
N VAL A 29 -6.14 -12.73 0.77
CA VAL A 29 -5.15 -11.70 0.43
C VAL A 29 -3.77 -12.34 0.30
N ALA A 30 -3.18 -12.30 -0.89
CA ALA A 30 -1.81 -12.76 -1.11
C ALA A 30 -0.84 -11.56 -1.16
N LEU A 31 0.24 -11.66 -0.38
CA LEU A 31 1.32 -10.70 -0.31
C LEU A 31 2.55 -11.28 -1.00
N VAL A 32 3.07 -10.59 -2.00
CA VAL A 32 4.21 -11.07 -2.81
C VAL A 32 5.24 -9.97 -2.94
N LEU A 33 6.51 -10.27 -2.60
CA LEU A 33 7.60 -9.34 -2.86
C LEU A 33 7.97 -9.39 -4.35
N LYS A 34 7.79 -8.27 -5.06
CA LYS A 34 8.22 -8.12 -6.46
C LYS A 34 9.22 -6.98 -6.62
N ARG A 35 10.08 -7.11 -7.62
CA ARG A 35 10.96 -6.02 -8.07
C ARG A 35 10.13 -5.01 -8.87
N LEU A 36 10.11 -3.75 -8.42
CA LEU A 36 9.42 -2.64 -9.07
C LEU A 36 10.33 -1.88 -10.05
N SER A 37 11.62 -1.83 -9.75
CA SER A 37 12.67 -1.31 -10.62
C SER A 37 14.01 -1.98 -10.26
N GLN A 38 15.08 -1.70 -11.00
CA GLN A 38 16.39 -2.30 -10.77
C GLN A 38 16.85 -2.26 -9.30
N MET A 39 16.55 -1.17 -8.60
CA MET A 39 17.00 -0.92 -7.23
C MET A 39 15.86 -0.93 -6.19
N LYS A 40 14.63 -1.27 -6.58
CA LYS A 40 13.47 -1.13 -5.71
C LYS A 40 12.57 -2.36 -5.75
N ASN A 41 12.26 -2.89 -4.58
CA ASN A 41 11.24 -3.91 -4.37
C ASN A 41 9.96 -3.31 -3.76
N GLY A 42 8.85 -4.01 -3.90
CA GLY A 42 7.59 -3.68 -3.27
C GLY A 42 6.75 -4.94 -3.03
N ILE A 43 5.95 -4.89 -1.97
CA ILE A 43 5.02 -5.95 -1.60
C ILE A 43 3.71 -5.69 -2.35
N ILE A 44 3.44 -6.49 -3.37
CA ILE A 44 2.19 -6.43 -4.15
C ILE A 44 1.09 -7.16 -3.38
N VAL A 45 -0.12 -6.60 -3.41
CA VAL A 45 -1.31 -7.21 -2.79
C VAL A 45 -2.25 -7.74 -3.87
N TYR A 46 -2.57 -9.03 -3.80
CA TYR A 46 -3.63 -9.64 -4.60
C TYR A 46 -4.80 -9.94 -3.67
N VAL A 47 -6.01 -9.59 -4.10
CA VAL A 47 -7.25 -9.83 -3.36
C VAL A 47 -8.07 -10.84 -4.16
N ASN A 48 -8.42 -11.95 -3.52
CA ASN A 48 -9.08 -13.10 -4.14
C ASN A 48 -8.35 -13.59 -5.40
N GLY A 49 -7.01 -13.59 -5.35
CA GLY A 49 -6.15 -14.05 -6.44
C GLY A 49 -5.95 -13.06 -7.58
N ILE A 50 -6.65 -11.92 -7.58
CA ILE A 50 -6.55 -10.91 -8.63
C ILE A 50 -5.98 -9.59 -8.10
N PHE A 51 -5.39 -8.83 -9.02
CA PHE A 51 -5.15 -7.41 -8.84
C PHE A 51 -5.94 -6.67 -9.91
N GLU A 52 -6.77 -5.70 -9.52
CA GLU A 52 -7.59 -4.96 -10.46
C GLU A 52 -7.26 -3.47 -10.46
N TYR A 53 -6.91 -2.94 -11.63
CA TYR A 53 -6.53 -1.54 -11.79
C TYR A 53 -7.63 -0.55 -11.37
N LYS A 54 -8.90 -0.96 -11.47
CA LYS A 54 -10.04 -0.13 -11.04
C LYS A 54 -9.94 0.28 -9.57
N TRP A 55 -9.33 -0.55 -8.72
CA TRP A 55 -9.15 -0.23 -7.30
C TRP A 55 -8.23 0.98 -7.07
N LEU A 56 -7.40 1.36 -8.06
CA LEU A 56 -6.55 2.55 -7.93
C LEU A 56 -7.28 3.85 -8.32
N LEU A 57 -8.38 3.72 -9.07
CA LEU A 57 -9.14 4.83 -9.64
C LEU A 57 -10.42 5.09 -8.84
N ASP A 58 -11.19 4.02 -8.60
CA ASP A 58 -12.53 4.11 -8.03
C ASP A 58 -12.52 3.92 -6.51
N ASP A 59 -13.53 4.50 -5.85
CA ASP A 59 -13.74 4.28 -4.42
C ASP A 59 -14.46 2.97 -4.15
N CYS A 60 -13.68 1.93 -3.89
CA CYS A 60 -14.17 0.61 -3.53
C CYS A 60 -13.57 0.12 -2.19
N GLU A 61 -14.15 -0.94 -1.66
CA GLU A 61 -13.73 -1.53 -0.38
C GLU A 61 -12.31 -2.10 -0.45
N GLU A 62 -11.93 -2.75 -1.55
CA GLU A 62 -10.59 -3.31 -1.73
C GLU A 62 -9.52 -2.21 -1.66
N ARG A 63 -9.80 -1.04 -2.25
CA ARG A 63 -8.90 0.11 -2.19
C ARG A 63 -8.68 0.58 -0.76
N ARG A 64 -9.77 0.76 -0.01
CA ARG A 64 -9.73 1.27 1.37
C ARG A 64 -9.00 0.31 2.32
N ARG A 65 -9.10 -0.99 2.04
CA ARG A 65 -8.55 -2.06 2.89
C ARG A 65 -7.12 -2.45 2.56
N PHE A 66 -6.73 -2.41 1.28
CA PHE A 66 -5.52 -3.07 0.81
C PHE A 66 -4.57 -2.19 -0.01
N CYS A 67 -5.06 -1.14 -0.68
CA CYS A 67 -4.20 -0.26 -1.49
C CYS A 67 -3.45 0.76 -0.64
N CYS A 68 -2.22 1.09 -1.05
CA CYS A 68 -1.37 2.05 -0.34
C CYS A 68 -1.76 3.49 -0.69
N PRO A 69 -2.29 4.29 0.26
CA PRO A 69 -2.61 5.70 0.01
C PRO A 69 -1.33 6.55 0.05
N VAL A 70 -1.05 7.25 -1.03
CA VAL A 70 0.10 8.15 -1.14
C VAL A 70 -0.39 9.59 -1.28
N LYS A 71 -0.03 10.42 -0.29
CA LYS A 71 -0.28 11.86 -0.33
C LYS A 71 0.87 12.56 -1.03
N LYS A 72 0.56 13.32 -2.08
CA LYS A 72 1.55 14.08 -2.86
C LYS A 72 1.10 15.53 -2.99
N SER A 73 2.07 16.44 -2.96
CA SER A 73 1.77 17.85 -3.20
C SER A 73 1.46 18.06 -4.68
N VAL A 74 0.43 18.87 -4.95
CA VAL A 74 0.08 19.32 -6.31
C VAL A 74 1.27 20.05 -6.93
N TYR A 75 1.97 20.85 -6.14
CA TYR A 75 3.08 21.68 -6.59
C TYR A 75 4.43 21.09 -6.19
N ASN A 76 5.35 21.05 -7.17
CA ASN A 76 6.75 20.76 -6.89
C ASN A 76 7.42 21.92 -6.14
N GLN A 77 8.62 21.69 -5.58
CA GLN A 77 9.32 22.70 -4.79
C GLN A 77 9.61 23.98 -5.57
N LYS A 78 9.91 23.87 -6.87
CA LYS A 78 10.17 25.02 -7.75
C LYS A 78 8.93 25.92 -7.88
N HIS A 79 7.75 25.32 -8.11
CA HIS A 79 6.49 26.04 -8.15
C HIS A 79 6.15 26.67 -6.80
N LYS A 80 6.34 25.94 -5.69
CA LYS A 80 6.16 26.51 -4.34
C LYS A 80 7.05 27.73 -4.10
N ALA A 81 8.32 27.66 -4.50
CA ALA A 81 9.26 28.78 -4.39
C ALA A 81 8.86 29.96 -5.28
N ALA A 82 8.37 29.70 -6.50
CA ALA A 82 7.87 30.74 -7.39
C ALA A 82 6.63 31.44 -6.81
N MET A 83 5.67 30.70 -6.26
CA MET A 83 4.46 31.26 -5.63
C MET A 83 4.77 32.21 -4.46
N LYS A 84 5.86 31.97 -3.71
CA LYS A 84 6.30 32.89 -2.64
C LYS A 84 6.73 34.27 -3.17
N LYS A 85 7.14 34.37 -4.43
CA LYS A 85 7.61 35.59 -5.09
C LYS A 85 6.52 36.40 -5.78
N ILE A 86 5.34 35.80 -6.01
CA ILE A 86 4.21 36.48 -6.68
C ILE A 86 3.47 37.38 -5.66
N SER A 87 2.86 38.47 -6.13
CA SER A 87 2.08 39.40 -5.29
C SER A 87 1.05 38.68 -4.41
N LYS A 88 0.80 39.22 -3.20
CA LYS A 88 -0.17 38.65 -2.24
C LYS A 88 -1.58 38.46 -2.85
N ARG A 89 -1.96 39.31 -3.82
CA ARG A 89 -3.26 39.29 -4.51
C ARG A 89 -3.44 38.03 -5.38
N LEU A 90 -2.39 37.58 -6.07
CA LEU A 90 -2.44 36.37 -6.91
C LEU A 90 -2.23 35.09 -6.09
N ARG A 91 -1.59 35.18 -4.92
CA ARG A 91 -1.42 34.04 -3.99
C ARG A 91 -2.74 33.46 -3.47
N GLY A 92 -3.81 34.25 -3.41
CA GLY A 92 -5.12 33.77 -2.96
C GLY A 92 -5.85 32.83 -3.93
N LEU A 93 -5.38 32.70 -5.17
CA LEU A 93 -6.01 31.86 -6.21
C LEU A 93 -5.55 30.41 -6.19
N GLN A 94 -4.45 30.10 -5.50
CA GLN A 94 -3.86 28.76 -5.45
C GLN A 94 -3.39 28.48 -4.02
N ASP A 95 -3.78 27.34 -3.47
CA ASP A 95 -3.23 26.84 -2.20
C ASP A 95 -1.85 26.18 -2.45
N PRO A 96 -0.73 26.78 -2.01
CA PRO A 96 0.61 26.21 -2.22
C PRO A 96 0.81 24.86 -1.53
N GLU A 97 0.01 24.57 -0.50
CA GLU A 97 0.05 23.34 0.27
C GLU A 97 -1.00 22.32 -0.17
N ALA A 98 -1.69 22.59 -1.29
CA ALA A 98 -2.60 21.65 -1.91
C ALA A 98 -1.93 20.29 -2.12
N LYS A 99 -2.62 19.25 -1.66
CA LYS A 99 -2.20 17.85 -1.75
C LYS A 99 -3.33 17.04 -2.38
N TYR A 100 -2.94 16.05 -3.16
CA TYR A 100 -3.84 15.00 -3.64
C TYR A 100 -3.38 13.66 -3.09
N THR A 101 -4.32 12.73 -3.00
CA THR A 101 -4.03 11.34 -2.65
C THR A 101 -4.23 10.50 -3.88
N TYR A 102 -3.30 9.59 -4.15
CA TYR A 102 -3.46 8.53 -5.14
C TYR A 102 -3.12 7.19 -4.47
N TYR A 103 -3.51 6.10 -5.12
CA TYR A 103 -3.36 4.77 -4.55
C TYR A 103 -2.35 3.96 -5.36
N LEU A 104 -1.54 3.17 -4.64
CA LEU A 104 -0.60 2.23 -5.24
C LEU A 104 -1.05 0.79 -4.94
N PRO A 105 -0.79 -0.15 -5.86
CA PRO A 105 -1.12 -1.56 -5.67
C PRO A 105 -0.07 -2.31 -4.83
N TYR A 106 0.91 -1.57 -4.30
CA TYR A 106 2.05 -2.12 -3.61
C TYR A 106 2.47 -1.27 -2.43
N TRP A 107 3.18 -1.91 -1.51
CA TRP A 107 3.74 -1.29 -0.32
C TRP A 107 5.26 -1.36 -0.37
N SER A 108 5.93 -0.26 -0.07
CA SER A 108 7.40 -0.21 -0.04
C SER A 108 8.01 -0.67 1.27
N SER A 109 7.19 -0.87 2.32
CA SER A 109 7.65 -1.41 3.59
C SER A 109 6.58 -2.27 4.24
N PHE A 110 7.00 -3.40 4.80
CA PHE A 110 6.12 -4.29 5.54
C PHE A 110 5.47 -3.60 6.73
N ARG A 111 6.23 -2.76 7.46
CA ARG A 111 5.70 -1.99 8.59
C ARG A 111 4.48 -1.13 8.23
N SER A 112 4.53 -0.44 7.09
CA SER A 112 3.41 0.40 6.64
C SER A 112 2.21 -0.43 6.21
N LEU A 113 2.46 -1.53 5.46
CA LEU A 113 1.43 -2.50 5.09
C LEU A 113 0.73 -3.07 6.32
N LYS A 114 1.50 -3.61 7.28
CA LYS A 114 0.97 -4.18 8.54
C LYS A 114 0.10 -3.17 9.27
N SER A 115 0.59 -1.95 9.46
CA SER A 115 -0.18 -0.91 10.15
C SER A 115 -1.49 -0.57 9.42
N HIS A 116 -1.49 -0.58 8.10
CA HIS A 116 -2.69 -0.32 7.31
C HIS A 116 -3.68 -1.48 7.38
N LEU A 117 -3.23 -2.73 7.26
CA LEU A 117 -4.09 -3.90 7.35
C LEU A 117 -4.81 -3.96 8.70
N ILE A 118 -4.09 -3.77 9.81
CA ILE A 118 -4.64 -3.75 11.17
C ILE A 118 -5.67 -2.63 11.33
N LYS A 119 -5.44 -1.47 10.70
CA LYS A 119 -6.35 -0.32 10.82
C LYS A 119 -7.66 -0.53 10.05
N ASN A 120 -7.60 -1.21 8.90
CA ASN A 120 -8.73 -1.25 7.96
C ASN A 120 -9.43 -2.62 7.88
N ASN A 121 -9.02 -3.59 8.69
CA ASN A 121 -9.68 -4.90 8.77
C ASN A 121 -9.91 -5.29 10.23
N SER A 122 -11.04 -5.94 10.49
CA SER A 122 -11.46 -6.34 11.85
C SER A 122 -10.88 -7.69 12.26
N SER A 123 -10.78 -8.62 11.32
CA SER A 123 -10.15 -9.93 11.46
C SER A 123 -9.04 -10.11 10.43
N ILE A 124 -7.90 -10.61 10.91
CA ILE A 124 -6.75 -10.98 10.09
C ILE A 124 -6.20 -12.31 10.62
N GLU A 125 -6.14 -13.30 9.73
CA GLU A 125 -5.66 -14.64 9.99
C GLU A 125 -4.54 -14.99 9.00
N LEU A 126 -3.46 -15.59 9.49
CA LEU A 126 -2.38 -16.11 8.65
C LEU A 126 -2.77 -17.51 8.14
N ILE A 127 -2.77 -17.70 6.83
CA ILE A 127 -3.03 -19.00 6.22
C ILE A 127 -1.68 -19.71 6.10
N ARG A 128 -1.54 -20.83 6.82
CA ARG A 128 -0.39 -21.73 6.68
C ARG A 128 -0.82 -22.88 5.79
N GLU A 129 -0.19 -23.03 4.63
CA GLU A 129 -0.39 -24.23 3.83
C GLU A 129 0.07 -25.43 4.66
N LYS A 130 -0.84 -26.40 4.88
CA LYS A 130 -0.42 -27.72 5.32
C LYS A 130 0.32 -28.32 4.14
N LYS A 131 1.62 -28.54 4.28
CA LYS A 131 2.34 -29.45 3.39
C LYS A 131 1.76 -30.84 3.66
N ASP A 132 0.81 -31.27 2.84
CA ASP A 132 0.52 -32.69 2.69
C ASP A 132 1.83 -33.34 2.22
N GLY A 133 2.28 -34.34 3.00
CA GLY A 133 3.62 -34.90 2.88
C GLY A 133 3.93 -35.48 1.50
N GLU A 134 5.15 -35.22 1.04
CA GLU A 134 5.90 -36.06 0.10
C GLU A 134 7.04 -36.73 0.86
#